data_AF-A0A3S9MUD4-F1
#
_entry.id   AF-A0A3S9MUD4-F1
#
_cell.length_a   1.000
_cell.length_b   1.000
_cell.length_c   1.000
_cell.angle_alpha   90.00
_cell.angle_beta   90.00
_cell.angle_gamma   90.00
#
_symmetry.space_group_name_H-M   'P 1'
#
loop_
_entity.id
_entity.type
_entity.pdbx_description
1 polymer ?
#
loop_
_entity_poly.entity_id
_entity_poly.type
_entity_poly.pdbx_seq_one_letter_code
_entity_poly.pdbx_strand_id
1 'polypeptide(L)'
;MIFDKKLSFVNKTFFSLLLFLCTLTTQAQVEKVPVSVFFVNCYDNELSLYFDNIEMISKETGIAESIVSDYGTFKFSAIPGNYVFKYKNIFDQVMETEAIISQEMNTQIKLCVDHLTSNNVQTLASKFDHGDKFIIDINSSGCFHNERVTFKFFFLANEIVGEVWNGEKLKKRKHLGTDIKEIVDFEKKVRLISRQDGGCTTTDRYTIKLNDQEYKAIDGSCSWNGMDALYKQLFL
;
A
#
# COMPACT_ATOMS: atom_id res chain seq x y z
N MET A 1 1.68 -14.73 -93.29
CA MET A 1 0.88 -14.87 -92.06
C MET A 1 1.83 -14.96 -90.89
N ILE A 2 2.12 -13.83 -90.25
CA ILE A 2 2.89 -13.74 -89.00
C ILE A 2 2.07 -12.81 -88.13
N PHE A 3 1.40 -13.35 -87.12
CA PHE A 3 0.75 -12.55 -86.08
C PHE A 3 1.36 -12.88 -84.72
N ASP A 4 1.77 -11.79 -84.10
CA ASP A 4 2.53 -11.58 -82.87
C ASP A 4 2.21 -12.50 -81.68
N LYS A 5 3.28 -13.17 -81.22
CA LYS A 5 3.49 -13.49 -79.79
C LYS A 5 4.05 -12.25 -79.11
N LYS A 6 3.21 -11.43 -78.46
CA LYS A 6 3.71 -10.37 -77.56
C LYS A 6 2.67 -9.91 -76.55
N LEU A 7 2.14 -10.85 -75.76
CA LEU A 7 1.26 -10.49 -74.63
C LEU A 7 1.41 -11.48 -73.46
N SER A 8 2.62 -11.68 -72.93
CA SER A 8 2.78 -12.50 -71.70
C SER A 8 3.86 -12.04 -70.72
N PHE A 9 4.45 -10.86 -70.91
CA PHE A 9 5.58 -10.42 -70.08
C PHE A 9 5.25 -9.31 -69.08
N VAL A 10 4.10 -8.64 -69.21
CA VAL A 10 3.72 -7.51 -68.34
C VAL A 10 3.05 -7.95 -67.03
N ASN A 11 2.60 -9.20 -66.92
CA ASN A 11 1.78 -9.64 -65.78
C ASN A 11 2.55 -10.23 -64.58
N LYS A 12 3.82 -10.61 -64.74
CA LYS A 12 4.59 -11.26 -63.65
C LYS A 12 5.32 -10.27 -62.74
N THR A 13 5.77 -9.14 -63.26
CA THR A 13 6.45 -8.08 -62.48
C THR A 13 5.46 -7.27 -61.63
N PHE A 14 4.23 -7.07 -62.10
CA PHE A 14 3.20 -6.35 -61.35
C PHE A 14 2.71 -7.14 -60.13
N PHE A 15 2.57 -8.47 -60.24
CA PHE A 15 2.19 -9.34 -59.13
C PHE A 15 3.26 -9.43 -58.04
N SER A 16 4.54 -9.36 -58.42
CA SER A 16 5.66 -9.37 -57.46
C SER A 16 5.82 -8.06 -56.69
N LEU A 17 5.41 -6.93 -57.28
CA LEU A 17 5.39 -5.62 -56.60
C LEU A 17 4.23 -5.52 -55.60
N LEU A 18 3.07 -6.09 -55.94
CA LEU A 18 1.88 -6.10 -55.08
C LEU A 18 2.09 -6.94 -53.81
N LEU A 19 2.80 -8.08 -53.93
CA LEU A 19 3.18 -8.91 -52.77
C LEU A 19 4.18 -8.22 -51.84
N PHE A 20 5.06 -7.37 -52.36
CA PHE A 20 6.00 -6.57 -51.54
C PHE A 20 5.29 -5.42 -50.80
N LEU A 21 4.23 -4.86 -51.39
CA LEU A 21 3.39 -3.83 -50.77
C LEU A 21 2.46 -4.38 -49.68
N CYS A 22 2.06 -5.66 -49.73
CA CYS A 22 1.32 -6.31 -48.64
C CYS A 22 2.22 -6.78 -47.48
N THR A 23 3.54 -6.86 -47.66
CA THR A 23 4.50 -7.11 -46.57
C THR A 23 4.95 -5.84 -45.85
N LEU A 24 4.42 -4.66 -46.21
CA LEU A 24 4.48 -3.46 -45.35
C LEU A 24 3.53 -3.66 -44.17
N THR A 25 3.95 -4.58 -43.31
CA THR A 25 3.76 -4.63 -41.87
C THR A 25 2.69 -3.66 -41.37
N THR A 26 1.47 -4.17 -41.21
CA THR A 26 0.60 -3.73 -40.13
C THR A 26 1.31 -4.05 -38.81
N GLN A 27 2.31 -3.26 -38.43
CA GLN A 27 2.66 -3.10 -37.03
C GLN A 27 1.44 -2.40 -36.45
N ALA A 28 0.49 -3.20 -35.94
CA ALA A 28 -0.53 -2.69 -35.05
C ALA A 28 0.24 -2.00 -33.92
N GLN A 29 0.28 -0.67 -33.94
CA GLN A 29 0.86 0.10 -32.85
C GLN A 29 0.04 -0.28 -31.63
N VAL A 30 0.69 -0.93 -30.67
CA VAL A 30 0.02 -1.31 -29.44
C VAL A 30 -0.34 -0.02 -28.71
N GLU A 31 -1.63 0.29 -28.68
CA GLU A 31 -2.15 1.51 -28.09
C GLU A 31 -1.89 1.49 -26.58
N LYS A 32 -1.23 2.52 -26.08
CA LYS A 32 -1.04 2.70 -24.63
C LYS A 32 -2.30 3.29 -24.04
N VAL A 33 -2.76 2.73 -22.93
CA VAL A 33 -3.92 3.20 -22.17
C VAL A 33 -3.49 3.99 -20.92
N PRO A 34 -4.27 5.00 -20.49
CA PRO A 34 -3.98 5.74 -19.27
C PRO A 34 -4.23 4.89 -18.03
N VAL A 35 -3.27 4.92 -17.11
CA VAL A 35 -3.30 4.20 -15.82
C VAL A 35 -3.12 5.23 -14.71
N SER A 36 -3.93 5.11 -13.66
CA SER A 36 -3.76 5.86 -12.42
C SER A 36 -3.45 4.90 -11.29
N VAL A 37 -2.47 5.23 -10.48
CA VAL A 37 -2.09 4.43 -9.32
C VAL A 37 -2.14 5.30 -8.07
N PHE A 38 -2.65 4.72 -7.00
CA PHE A 38 -2.92 5.40 -5.74
C PHE A 38 -2.23 4.66 -4.61
N PHE A 39 -1.42 5.37 -3.82
CA PHE A 39 -1.02 4.88 -2.52
C PHE A 39 -2.15 5.13 -1.53
N VAL A 40 -2.59 4.06 -0.87
CA VAL A 40 -3.73 4.13 0.05
C VAL A 40 -3.38 3.46 1.37
N ASN A 41 -3.94 4.00 2.44
CA ASN A 41 -4.08 3.27 3.68
C ASN A 41 -5.25 2.29 3.47
N CYS A 42 -4.96 1.01 3.31
CA CYS A 42 -5.98 0.01 2.96
C CYS A 42 -6.94 -0.28 4.11
N TYR A 43 -6.65 0.21 5.32
CA TYR A 43 -7.57 0.14 6.45
C TYR A 43 -8.84 1.00 6.24
N ASP A 44 -8.69 2.25 5.81
CA ASP A 44 -9.81 3.20 5.61
C ASP A 44 -10.00 3.61 4.15
N ASN A 45 -9.14 3.10 3.26
CA ASN A 45 -9.10 3.39 1.83
C ASN A 45 -8.89 4.89 1.55
N GLU A 46 -8.25 5.61 2.46
CA GLU A 46 -7.82 7.00 2.27
C GLU A 46 -6.50 7.07 1.51
N LEU A 47 -6.32 8.16 0.76
CA LEU A 47 -5.06 8.44 0.07
C LEU A 47 -3.96 8.69 1.09
N SER A 48 -2.84 7.98 0.92
CA SER A 48 -1.67 8.19 1.75
C SER A 48 -0.77 9.26 1.13
N LEU A 49 -0.21 10.13 1.97
CA LEU A 49 0.85 11.06 1.57
C LEU A 49 2.20 10.35 1.37
N TYR A 50 2.23 9.02 1.53
CA TYR A 50 3.38 8.21 1.27
C TYR A 50 3.89 8.36 -0.17
N PHE A 51 5.22 8.42 -0.29
CA PHE A 51 5.93 8.44 -1.56
C PHE A 51 7.13 7.51 -1.47
N ASP A 52 7.37 6.80 -2.58
CA ASP A 52 8.53 5.97 -2.84
C ASP A 52 8.68 5.72 -4.34
N ASN A 53 9.82 5.19 -4.76
CA ASN A 53 10.03 4.68 -6.09
C ASN A 53 9.25 3.39 -6.30
N ILE A 54 8.64 3.27 -7.47
CA ILE A 54 7.86 2.09 -7.85
C ILE A 54 8.53 1.46 -9.06
N GLU A 55 8.73 0.16 -9.01
CA GLU A 55 9.17 -0.63 -10.14
C GLU A 55 7.96 -1.39 -10.69
N MET A 56 7.57 -1.07 -11.92
CA MET A 56 6.49 -1.76 -12.63
C MET A 56 7.11 -2.76 -13.59
N ILE A 57 6.75 -4.04 -13.46
CA ILE A 57 7.31 -5.14 -14.26
C ILE A 57 6.19 -5.79 -15.07
N SER A 58 6.31 -5.79 -16.40
CA SER A 58 5.42 -6.57 -17.27
C SER A 58 5.72 -8.06 -17.11
N LYS A 59 4.69 -8.89 -16.84
CA LYS A 59 4.85 -10.34 -16.73
C LYS A 59 5.14 -11.00 -18.07
N GLU A 60 4.71 -10.40 -19.17
CA GLU A 60 4.89 -10.92 -20.53
C GLU A 60 6.29 -10.64 -21.06
N THR A 61 6.83 -9.45 -20.81
CA THR A 61 8.12 -9.02 -21.38
C THR A 61 9.27 -9.03 -20.37
N GLY A 62 8.98 -9.04 -19.06
CA GLY A 62 9.96 -8.90 -17.99
C GLY A 62 10.59 -7.50 -17.90
N ILE A 63 10.16 -6.55 -18.72
CA ILE A 63 10.69 -5.19 -18.73
C ILE A 63 10.21 -4.46 -17.47
N ALA A 64 11.15 -3.89 -16.74
CA ALA A 64 10.93 -3.06 -15.57
C ALA A 64 11.01 -1.58 -15.94
N GLU A 65 10.00 -0.80 -15.53
CA GLU A 65 9.99 0.65 -15.64
C GLU A 65 9.95 1.25 -14.23
N SER A 66 10.86 2.18 -13.94
CA SER A 66 10.85 2.93 -12.70
C SER A 66 9.92 4.13 -12.83
N ILE A 67 9.00 4.25 -11.88
CA ILE A 67 8.04 5.33 -11.79
C ILE A 67 8.30 6.08 -10.49
N VAL A 68 8.55 7.38 -10.60
CA VAL A 68 8.67 8.28 -9.45
C VAL A 68 7.29 8.87 -9.20
N SER A 69 6.78 8.70 -7.98
CA SER A 69 5.47 9.22 -7.59
C SER A 69 5.60 10.60 -6.95
N ASP A 70 4.83 11.57 -7.45
CA ASP A 70 4.59 12.84 -6.77
C ASP A 70 3.35 12.69 -5.86
N TYR A 71 3.58 12.55 -4.55
CA TYR A 71 2.55 12.60 -3.49
C TYR A 71 1.27 11.77 -3.72
N GLY A 72 1.31 10.47 -3.37
CA GLY A 72 0.11 9.64 -3.19
C GLY A 72 -0.66 9.21 -4.45
N THR A 73 -0.50 9.89 -5.59
CA THR A 73 -1.13 9.50 -6.86
C THR A 73 -0.20 9.76 -8.04
N PHE A 74 -0.14 8.83 -8.99
CA PHE A 74 0.58 9.03 -10.23
C PHE A 74 -0.18 8.50 -11.44
N LYS A 75 0.06 9.12 -12.59
CA LYS A 75 -0.59 8.79 -13.86
C LYS A 75 0.43 8.56 -14.94
N PHE A 76 0.26 7.50 -15.72
CA PHE A 76 1.12 7.16 -16.85
C PHE A 76 0.32 6.45 -17.94
N SER A 77 0.97 6.08 -19.04
CA SER A 77 0.36 5.29 -20.10
C SER A 77 1.13 4.00 -20.32
N ALA A 78 0.44 2.87 -20.30
CA ALA A 78 1.03 1.55 -20.46
C ALA A 78 0.24 0.69 -21.44
N ILE A 79 0.91 -0.35 -21.94
CA ILE A 79 0.29 -1.34 -22.82
C ILE A 79 -0.64 -2.23 -21.97
N PRO A 80 -1.83 -2.63 -22.47
CA PRO A 80 -2.65 -3.61 -21.78
C PRO A 80 -1.91 -4.94 -21.53
N GLY A 81 -2.00 -5.47 -20.32
CA GLY A 81 -1.24 -6.66 -19.90
C GLY A 81 -1.26 -6.90 -18.40
N ASN A 82 -0.53 -7.92 -17.95
CA ASN A 82 -0.38 -8.25 -16.52
C ASN A 82 0.92 -7.68 -15.98
N TYR A 83 0.84 -7.00 -14.84
CA TYR A 83 1.95 -6.29 -14.25
C TYR A 83 2.13 -6.65 -12.78
N VAL A 84 3.38 -6.54 -12.31
CA VAL A 84 3.74 -6.55 -10.89
C VAL A 84 4.28 -5.19 -10.52
N PHE A 85 3.73 -4.57 -9.49
CA PHE A 85 4.19 -3.32 -8.91
C PHE A 85 5.00 -3.62 -7.66
N LYS A 86 6.28 -3.27 -7.67
CA LYS A 86 7.20 -3.37 -6.55
C LYS A 86 7.42 -2.00 -5.93
N TYR A 87 7.25 -1.88 -4.63
CA TYR A 87 7.37 -0.63 -3.88
C TYR A 87 7.70 -0.92 -2.42
N LYS A 88 8.21 0.04 -1.63
CA LYS A 88 8.24 -0.14 -0.17
C LYS A 88 6.96 0.42 0.46
N ASN A 89 6.52 -0.19 1.55
CA ASN A 89 5.44 0.34 2.38
C ASN A 89 5.97 1.36 3.41
N ILE A 90 5.08 1.90 4.26
CA ILE A 90 5.47 2.87 5.32
C ILE A 90 6.40 2.29 6.40
N PHE A 91 6.66 0.98 6.36
CA PHE A 91 7.50 0.23 7.28
C PHE A 91 8.81 -0.25 6.62
N ASP A 92 9.17 0.33 5.47
CA ASP A 92 10.32 -0.02 4.62
C ASP A 92 10.39 -1.47 4.14
N GLN A 93 9.26 -2.18 4.13
CA GLN A 93 9.17 -3.54 3.59
C GLN A 93 8.83 -3.48 2.11
N VAL A 94 9.51 -4.31 1.32
CA VAL A 94 9.21 -4.47 -0.10
C VAL A 94 7.88 -5.21 -0.25
N MET A 95 6.98 -4.60 -1.02
CA MET A 95 5.65 -5.06 -1.35
C MET A 95 5.58 -5.39 -2.84
N GLU A 96 4.74 -6.36 -3.18
CA GLU A 96 4.39 -6.69 -4.56
C GLU A 96 2.87 -6.64 -4.70
N THR A 97 2.37 -5.95 -5.73
CA THR A 97 0.95 -5.93 -6.09
C THR A 97 0.78 -6.30 -7.54
N GLU A 98 -0.01 -7.33 -7.81
CA GLU A 98 -0.36 -7.70 -9.17
C GLU A 98 -1.54 -6.87 -9.66
N ALA A 99 -1.49 -6.43 -10.91
CA ALA A 99 -2.60 -5.73 -11.54
C ALA A 99 -2.71 -6.06 -13.02
N ILE A 100 -3.93 -5.96 -13.55
CA ILE A 100 -4.23 -6.14 -14.96
C ILE A 100 -4.58 -4.78 -15.53
N ILE A 101 -3.81 -4.34 -16.53
CA ILE A 101 -4.12 -3.14 -17.30
C ILE A 101 -4.95 -3.59 -18.50
N SER A 102 -6.23 -3.20 -18.52
CA SER A 102 -7.19 -3.52 -19.58
C SER A 102 -7.18 -2.47 -20.69
N GLN A 103 -7.76 -2.79 -21.84
CA GLN A 103 -8.01 -1.79 -22.90
C GLN A 103 -9.05 -0.73 -22.52
N GLU A 104 -9.79 -0.93 -21.43
CA GLU A 104 -10.77 0.04 -20.95
C GLU A 104 -10.10 1.35 -20.50
N MET A 105 -10.78 2.48 -20.73
CA MET A 105 -10.29 3.78 -20.26
C MET A 105 -10.34 3.85 -18.73
N ASN A 106 -9.20 4.21 -18.11
CA ASN A 106 -9.01 4.52 -16.69
C ASN A 106 -8.80 3.32 -15.75
N THR A 107 -7.82 2.44 -16.03
CA THR A 107 -7.37 1.48 -15.02
C THR A 107 -6.87 2.20 -13.76
N GLN A 108 -7.44 1.85 -12.62
CA GLN A 108 -7.05 2.37 -11.30
C GLN A 108 -6.42 1.25 -10.48
N ILE A 109 -5.20 1.46 -10.00
CA ILE A 109 -4.46 0.49 -9.20
C ILE A 109 -4.26 1.09 -7.82
N LYS A 110 -4.54 0.31 -6.78
CA LYS A 110 -4.35 0.72 -5.39
C LYS A 110 -3.19 -0.06 -4.79
N LEU A 111 -2.23 0.66 -4.23
CA LEU A 111 -1.08 0.11 -3.54
C LEU A 111 -1.25 0.35 -2.04
N CYS A 112 -1.43 -0.73 -1.27
CA CYS A 112 -1.57 -0.66 0.18
C CYS A 112 -0.22 -0.34 0.83
N VAL A 113 -0.11 0.78 1.53
CA VAL A 113 1.15 1.19 2.17
C VAL A 113 1.21 0.85 3.66
N ASP A 114 0.13 0.35 4.25
CA ASP A 114 0.00 0.07 5.69
C ASP A 114 -0.05 -1.44 6.03
N HIS A 115 0.14 -2.30 5.02
CA HIS A 115 0.18 -3.76 5.15
C HIS A 115 1.57 -4.24 5.53
N LEU A 116 1.66 -5.21 6.44
CA LEU A 116 2.92 -5.85 6.82
C LEU A 116 3.13 -7.14 6.03
N THR A 117 4.37 -7.40 5.58
CA THR A 117 4.80 -8.69 5.00
C THR A 117 5.51 -9.58 5.99
N SER A 118 6.19 -9.00 6.98
CA SER A 118 6.88 -9.75 8.05
C SER A 118 6.01 -9.88 9.30
N ASN A 119 5.83 -11.12 9.76
CA ASN A 119 5.11 -11.45 11.00
C ASN A 119 6.03 -11.77 12.17
N ASN A 120 7.36 -11.76 11.97
CA ASN A 120 8.34 -12.27 12.95
C ASN A 120 8.78 -11.22 13.99
N VAL A 121 7.95 -10.22 14.25
CA VAL A 121 8.22 -9.21 15.27
C VAL A 121 7.66 -9.68 16.60
N GLN A 122 8.55 -9.91 17.58
CA GLN A 122 8.13 -10.22 18.93
C GLN A 122 7.52 -8.97 19.59
N THR A 123 6.32 -9.11 20.13
CA THR A 123 5.57 -8.03 20.79
C THR A 123 5.42 -8.27 22.28
N LEU A 124 5.28 -7.20 23.05
CA LEU A 124 4.86 -7.28 24.45
C LEU A 124 3.42 -7.82 24.54
N ALA A 125 2.53 -7.37 23.66
CA ALA A 125 1.15 -7.83 23.56
C ALA A 125 1.03 -9.35 23.44
N SER A 126 1.97 -10.02 22.76
CA SER A 126 1.96 -11.49 22.64
C SER A 126 2.23 -12.23 23.96
N LYS A 127 2.70 -11.53 24.98
CA LYS A 127 2.97 -12.05 26.33
C LYS A 127 1.92 -11.61 27.36
N PHE A 128 0.91 -10.84 26.93
CA PHE A 128 -0.12 -10.29 27.79
C PHE A 128 -1.03 -11.40 28.30
N ASP A 129 -1.10 -11.57 29.62
CA ASP A 129 -1.86 -12.65 30.29
C ASP A 129 -2.59 -12.14 31.56
N HIS A 130 -3.28 -13.04 32.26
CA HIS A 130 -4.03 -12.74 33.46
C HIS A 130 -3.18 -12.07 34.55
N GLY A 131 -3.71 -10.98 35.11
CA GLY A 131 -3.02 -10.18 36.13
C GLY A 131 -2.16 -9.06 35.55
N ASP A 132 -1.86 -9.11 34.24
CA ASP A 132 -1.10 -8.06 33.58
C ASP A 132 -1.94 -6.82 33.32
N LYS A 133 -1.21 -5.72 33.13
CA LYS A 133 -1.76 -4.48 32.57
C LYS A 133 -0.97 -4.08 31.33
N PHE A 134 -1.63 -4.13 30.19
CA PHE A 134 -1.07 -3.67 28.92
C PHE A 134 -1.54 -2.24 28.64
N ILE A 135 -0.62 -1.35 28.28
CA ILE A 135 -0.90 0.07 28.08
C ILE A 135 -0.29 0.52 26.76
N ILE A 136 -1.08 1.21 25.94
CA ILE A 136 -0.60 1.96 24.78
C ILE A 136 -0.89 3.43 25.05
N ASP A 137 0.14 4.22 25.28
CA ASP A 137 0.05 5.67 25.45
C ASP A 137 0.52 6.35 24.17
N ILE A 138 -0.34 7.19 23.60
CA ILE A 138 -0.12 7.88 22.33
C ILE A 138 -0.21 9.36 22.57
N ASN A 139 0.85 10.07 22.22
CA ASN A 139 0.89 11.53 22.25
C ASN A 139 1.09 12.05 20.83
N SER A 140 0.01 12.55 20.24
CA SER A 140 -0.02 13.17 18.92
C SER A 140 0.15 14.67 19.07
N SER A 141 1.13 15.26 18.40
CA SER A 141 1.41 16.69 18.49
C SER A 141 1.68 17.26 17.12
N GLY A 142 1.02 18.36 16.77
CA GLY A 142 1.31 19.12 15.56
C GLY A 142 1.07 20.62 15.72
N CYS A 143 1.11 21.38 14.61
CA CYS A 143 0.95 22.84 14.66
C CYS A 143 -0.41 23.31 15.23
N PHE A 144 -1.45 22.49 15.08
CA PHE A 144 -2.84 22.87 15.41
C PHE A 144 -3.52 21.95 16.43
N HIS A 145 -2.80 20.96 16.96
CA HIS A 145 -3.34 20.01 17.93
C HIS A 145 -2.24 19.46 18.83
N ASN A 146 -2.64 19.03 20.02
CA ASN A 146 -1.79 18.30 20.96
C ASN A 146 -2.70 17.40 21.80
N GLU A 147 -2.73 16.12 21.47
CA GLU A 147 -3.65 15.15 22.02
C GLU A 147 -2.90 13.98 22.64
N ARG A 148 -3.36 13.56 23.82
CA ARG A 148 -2.86 12.37 24.49
C ARG A 148 -3.99 11.39 24.73
N VAL A 149 -3.88 10.21 24.15
CA VAL A 149 -4.82 9.11 24.31
C VAL A 149 -4.09 7.91 24.89
N THR A 150 -4.65 7.32 25.95
CA THR A 150 -4.11 6.11 26.55
C THR A 150 -5.13 4.99 26.45
N PHE A 151 -4.75 3.91 25.77
CA PHE A 151 -5.45 2.65 25.78
C PHE A 151 -4.91 1.77 26.91
N LYS A 152 -5.80 1.22 27.74
CA LYS A 152 -5.43 0.27 28.80
C LYS A 152 -6.21 -1.02 28.59
N PHE A 153 -5.52 -2.15 28.71
CA PHE A 153 -6.09 -3.47 28.58
C PHE A 153 -5.71 -4.30 29.80
N PHE A 154 -6.67 -5.04 30.32
CA PHE A 154 -6.52 -5.94 31.46
C PHE A 154 -7.59 -7.03 31.40
N PHE A 155 -7.37 -8.13 32.10
CA PHE A 155 -8.34 -9.21 32.19
C PHE A 155 -9.37 -8.97 33.31
N LEU A 156 -10.64 -9.22 33.01
CA LEU A 156 -11.74 -9.29 33.96
C LEU A 156 -12.57 -10.55 33.66
N ALA A 157 -12.67 -11.47 34.62
CA ALA A 157 -13.41 -12.73 34.47
C ALA A 157 -13.05 -13.51 33.18
N ASN A 158 -11.76 -13.61 32.88
CA ASN A 158 -11.18 -14.24 31.69
C ASN A 158 -11.44 -13.56 30.34
N GLU A 159 -12.00 -12.35 30.33
CA GLU A 159 -12.13 -11.54 29.12
C GLU A 159 -11.21 -10.32 29.20
N ILE A 160 -10.73 -9.88 28.06
CA ILE A 160 -9.99 -8.65 27.91
C ILE A 160 -10.99 -7.49 27.96
N VAL A 161 -10.74 -6.56 28.87
CA VAL A 161 -11.44 -5.28 28.94
C VAL A 161 -10.48 -4.21 28.44
N GLY A 162 -10.92 -3.45 27.44
CA GLY A 162 -10.23 -2.28 26.94
C GLY A 162 -10.83 -1.00 27.51
N GLU A 163 -9.97 -0.03 27.80
CA GLU A 163 -10.35 1.32 28.19
C GLU A 163 -9.60 2.37 27.35
N VAL A 164 -10.31 3.43 26.98
CA VAL A 164 -9.76 4.60 26.29
C VAL A 164 -9.82 5.80 27.23
N TRP A 165 -8.68 6.40 27.48
CA TRP A 165 -8.51 7.56 28.36
C TRP A 165 -7.99 8.74 27.54
N ASN A 166 -8.50 9.94 27.81
CA ASN A 166 -7.92 11.20 27.32
C ASN A 166 -7.49 11.99 28.57
N GLY A 167 -6.18 12.04 28.80
CA GLY A 167 -5.61 12.44 30.09
C GLY A 167 -6.18 11.58 31.23
N GLU A 168 -6.77 12.23 32.22
CA GLU A 168 -7.38 11.55 33.39
C GLU A 168 -8.84 11.14 33.17
N LYS A 169 -9.46 11.50 32.03
CA LYS A 169 -10.87 11.23 31.77
C LYS A 169 -11.05 9.92 31.01
N LEU A 170 -11.74 8.96 31.62
CA LEU A 170 -12.22 7.76 30.92
C LEU A 170 -13.26 8.16 29.86
N LYS A 171 -13.02 7.78 28.62
CA LYS A 171 -13.90 8.06 27.47
C LYS A 171 -14.76 6.86 27.12
N LYS A 172 -14.18 5.66 27.15
CA LYS A 172 -14.87 4.43 26.75
C LYS A 172 -14.27 3.23 27.46
N ARG A 173 -15.12 2.24 27.77
CA ARG A 173 -14.75 0.90 28.23
C ARG A 173 -15.54 -0.13 27.42
N LYS A 174 -14.90 -1.22 26.99
CA LYS A 174 -15.54 -2.27 26.17
C LYS A 174 -14.94 -3.63 26.52
N HIS A 175 -15.78 -4.67 26.54
CA HIS A 175 -15.35 -6.07 26.56
C HIS A 175 -14.91 -6.44 25.14
N LEU A 176 -13.68 -6.92 24.99
CA LEU A 176 -13.05 -7.24 23.70
C LEU A 176 -13.02 -8.75 23.44
N GLY A 177 -13.56 -9.57 24.36
CA GLY A 177 -13.49 -11.03 24.28
C GLY A 177 -12.11 -11.53 24.72
N THR A 178 -11.57 -12.53 24.05
CA THR A 178 -10.28 -13.16 24.40
C THR A 178 -9.19 -12.96 23.36
N ASP A 179 -9.51 -12.34 22.22
CA ASP A 179 -8.55 -12.14 21.13
C ASP A 179 -7.69 -10.89 21.38
N ILE A 180 -6.39 -11.04 21.18
CA ILE A 180 -5.38 -9.98 21.29
C ILE A 180 -4.84 -9.56 19.91
N LYS A 181 -5.34 -10.17 18.83
CA LYS A 181 -4.77 -10.04 17.48
C LYS A 181 -4.58 -8.60 17.05
N GLU A 182 -5.59 -7.75 17.20
CA GLU A 182 -5.54 -6.34 16.81
C GLU A 182 -4.52 -5.55 17.65
N ILE A 183 -4.38 -5.88 18.93
CA ILE A 183 -3.39 -5.27 19.84
C ILE A 183 -1.97 -5.69 19.41
N VAL A 184 -1.78 -6.97 19.10
CA VAL A 184 -0.52 -7.53 18.60
C VAL A 184 -0.14 -6.90 17.26
N ASP A 185 -1.08 -6.85 16.31
CA ASP A 185 -0.84 -6.30 14.98
C ASP A 185 -0.52 -4.81 15.04
N PHE A 186 -1.22 -4.06 15.90
CA PHE A 186 -0.87 -2.66 16.16
C PHE A 186 0.55 -2.51 16.70
N GLU A 187 0.94 -3.28 17.74
CA GLU A 187 2.29 -3.20 18.28
C GLU A 187 3.36 -3.58 17.25
N LYS A 188 3.11 -4.59 16.40
CA LYS A 188 4.02 -4.94 15.30
C LYS A 188 4.23 -3.76 14.36
N LYS A 189 3.14 -3.08 13.96
CA LYS A 189 3.22 -1.87 13.13
C LYS A 189 4.03 -0.79 13.81
N VAL A 190 3.76 -0.48 15.10
CA VAL A 190 4.55 0.49 15.90
C VAL A 190 6.04 0.16 15.94
N ARG A 191 6.38 -1.12 16.08
CA ARG A 191 7.77 -1.59 16.13
C ARG A 191 8.52 -1.48 14.81
N LEU A 192 7.78 -1.49 13.70
CA LEU A 192 8.33 -1.43 12.35
C LEU A 192 8.30 -0.03 11.74
N ILE A 193 7.82 0.98 12.48
CA ILE A 193 7.88 2.37 12.04
C ILE A 193 9.34 2.76 11.87
N SER A 194 9.73 3.02 10.63
CA SER A 194 11.09 3.41 10.27
C SER A 194 11.22 4.92 9.99
N ARG A 195 10.12 5.59 9.64
CA ARG A 195 10.10 7.01 9.28
C ARG A 195 9.79 7.91 10.48
N GLN A 196 10.83 8.27 11.20
CA GLN A 196 10.73 9.23 12.32
C GLN A 196 10.54 10.67 11.83
N ASP A 197 11.07 11.02 10.66
CA ASP A 197 10.98 12.35 10.03
C ASP A 197 10.36 12.24 8.63
N GLY A 198 9.04 12.40 8.53
CA GLY A 198 8.31 12.29 7.26
C GLY A 198 7.92 13.61 6.59
N GLY A 199 8.48 14.74 7.06
CA GLY A 199 8.17 16.07 6.53
C GLY A 199 6.79 16.60 6.92
N CYS A 200 6.10 15.94 7.85
CA CYS A 200 4.82 16.39 8.37
C CYS A 200 4.98 17.26 9.62
N THR A 201 4.02 18.15 9.87
CA THR A 201 3.97 18.95 11.10
C THR A 201 3.42 18.18 12.29
N THR A 202 2.74 17.05 12.06
CA THR A 202 2.25 16.17 13.13
C THR A 202 3.24 15.04 13.39
N THR A 203 3.45 14.73 14.66
CA THR A 203 4.27 13.62 15.12
C THR A 203 3.51 12.84 16.19
N ASP A 204 3.42 11.53 16.00
CA ASP A 204 2.87 10.62 16.99
C ASP A 204 4.00 9.96 17.78
N ARG A 205 3.92 10.01 19.10
CA ARG A 205 4.82 9.29 20.00
C ARG A 205 4.06 8.16 20.67
N TYR A 206 4.52 6.94 20.44
CA TYR A 206 3.94 5.72 21.00
C TYR A 206 4.78 5.25 22.17
N THR A 207 4.13 4.93 23.28
CA THR A 207 4.74 4.22 24.40
C THR A 207 3.88 3.01 24.74
N ILE A 208 4.41 1.82 24.48
CA ILE A 208 3.75 0.53 24.73
C ILE A 208 4.36 -0.07 25.99
N LYS A 209 3.52 -0.49 26.95
CA LYS A 209 3.97 -1.05 28.23
C LYS A 209 3.24 -2.35 28.55
N LEU A 210 3.98 -3.29 29.11
CA LEU A 210 3.46 -4.48 29.76
C LEU A 210 4.18 -4.61 31.10
N ASN A 211 3.46 -4.34 32.19
CA ASN A 211 4.03 -4.28 33.55
C ASN A 211 5.26 -3.34 33.58
N ASP A 212 6.46 -3.87 33.84
CA ASP A 212 7.72 -3.10 33.90
C ASP A 212 8.45 -2.98 32.54
N GLN A 213 7.96 -3.66 31.49
CA GLN A 213 8.56 -3.61 30.16
C GLN A 213 7.96 -2.46 29.34
N GLU A 214 8.80 -1.75 28.59
CA GLU A 214 8.42 -0.59 27.79
C GLU A 214 9.05 -0.65 26.39
N TYR A 215 8.29 -0.23 25.38
CA TYR A 215 8.77 0.07 24.04
C TYR A 215 8.31 1.47 23.62
N LYS A 216 9.16 2.22 22.94
CA LYS A 216 8.86 3.57 22.44
C LYS A 216 9.18 3.68 20.96
N ALA A 217 8.31 4.38 20.23
CA ALA A 217 8.51 4.70 18.82
C ALA A 217 7.93 6.08 18.50
N ILE A 218 8.38 6.64 17.39
CA ILE A 218 7.95 7.93 16.87
C ILE A 218 7.58 7.75 15.40
N ASP A 219 6.41 8.27 15.02
CA ASP A 219 5.96 8.37 13.63
C ASP A 219 5.82 9.85 13.24
N GLY A 220 6.62 10.29 12.27
CA GLY A 220 6.54 11.63 11.69
C GLY A 220 5.98 11.65 10.26
N SER A 221 5.42 10.53 9.79
CA SER A 221 4.98 10.33 8.40
C SER A 221 3.60 10.88 8.08
N CYS A 222 2.73 11.04 9.08
CA CYS A 222 1.29 11.37 8.92
C CYS A 222 0.53 10.44 7.97
N SER A 223 1.10 9.29 7.64
CA SER A 223 0.61 8.41 6.59
C SER A 223 -0.06 7.15 7.14
N TRP A 224 0.19 6.82 8.41
CA TRP A 224 -0.29 5.58 9.02
C TRP A 224 -1.67 5.69 9.70
N ASN A 225 -1.95 6.83 10.35
CA ASN A 225 -3.15 7.04 11.17
C ASN A 225 -3.41 5.91 12.20
N GLY A 226 -2.34 5.44 12.88
CA GLY A 226 -2.39 4.24 13.72
C GLY A 226 -3.36 4.35 14.91
N MET A 227 -3.43 5.52 15.54
CA MET A 227 -4.32 5.76 16.70
C MET A 227 -5.80 5.56 16.34
N ASP A 228 -6.27 6.20 15.26
CA ASP A 228 -7.65 6.12 14.83
C ASP A 228 -8.01 4.71 14.38
N ALA A 229 -7.10 4.05 13.65
CA ALA A 229 -7.29 2.67 13.21
C ALA A 229 -7.47 1.73 14.41
N LEU A 230 -6.62 1.83 15.43
CA LEU A 230 -6.74 1.04 16.66
C LEU A 230 -8.08 1.30 17.38
N TYR A 231 -8.46 2.58 17.51
CA TYR A 231 -9.72 2.95 18.16
C TYR A 231 -10.92 2.37 17.41
N LYS A 232 -10.96 2.50 16.09
CA LYS A 232 -12.04 1.98 15.24
C LYS A 232 -12.12 0.45 15.31
N GLN A 233 -10.99 -0.27 15.24
CA GLN A 233 -10.96 -1.73 15.30
C GLN A 233 -11.44 -2.30 16.64
N LEU A 234 -11.00 -1.69 17.75
CA LEU A 234 -11.28 -2.26 19.07
C LEU A 234 -12.57 -1.70 19.69
N PHE A 235 -12.87 -0.43 19.48
CA PHE A 235 -13.88 0.27 20.26
C PHE A 235 -15.13 0.67 19.49
N LEU A 236 -15.11 0.78 18.16
CA LEU A 236 -16.35 0.93 17.40
C LEU A 236 -17.02 -0.42 17.13
#